data_AF-A0AAD4HKM8-F1
#
_entry.id   AF-A0AAD4HKM8-F1
#
_cell.length_a   1.000
_cell.length_b   1.000
_cell.length_c   1.000
_cell.angle_alpha   90.00
_cell.angle_beta   90.00
_cell.angle_gamma   90.00
#
_symmetry.space_group_name_H-M   'P 1'
#
loop_
_entity.id
_entity.type
_entity.pdbx_description
1 polymer ?
#
loop_
_entity_poly.entity_id
_entity_poly.type
_entity_poly.pdbx_seq_one_letter_code
_entity_poly.pdbx_strand_id
1 'polypeptide(L)'
;MKSRADQGVVDARLNVYGVTNLKVADLSIVPKNVGTNTYSTALIIGDKAAMIIAEDLGIEYRLKVIVRNSSSASLMRILRVILNMHLA
;
A
#
# COMPACT_ATOMS: atom_id res chain seq x y z
N MET A 1 -1.95 -8.92 5.85
CA MET A 1 -1.22 -9.52 4.72
C MET A 1 -0.21 -10.54 5.21
N LYS A 2 -0.63 -11.82 5.28
CA LYS A 2 0.19 -12.99 5.66
C LYS A 2 -0.37 -14.21 4.92
N SER A 3 0.34 -15.33 4.94
CA SER A 3 -0.22 -16.58 4.42
C SER A 3 -1.49 -16.95 5.20
N ARG A 4 -2.44 -17.64 4.55
CA ARG A 4 -3.64 -18.12 5.26
C ARG A 4 -3.30 -19.14 6.35
N ALA A 5 -2.23 -19.92 6.16
CA ALA A 5 -1.72 -20.86 7.17
C ALA A 5 -1.26 -20.14 8.44
N ASP A 6 -0.68 -18.94 8.30
CA ASP A 6 -0.30 -18.06 9.42
C ASP A 6 -1.44 -17.14 9.87
N GLN A 7 -2.69 -17.58 9.72
CA GLN A 7 -3.90 -16.84 10.07
C GLN A 7 -4.06 -15.49 9.35
N GLY A 8 -3.46 -15.33 8.16
CA GLY A 8 -3.66 -14.16 7.32
C GLY A 8 -5.06 -14.10 6.70
N VAL A 9 -5.61 -12.89 6.60
CA VAL A 9 -6.94 -12.63 6.00
C VAL A 9 -6.86 -12.23 4.52
N VAL A 10 -5.77 -11.57 4.13
CA VAL A 10 -5.52 -11.11 2.75
C VAL A 10 -4.19 -11.58 2.21
N ASP A 11 -4.15 -11.83 0.90
CA ASP A 11 -2.93 -12.15 0.14
C ASP A 11 -2.07 -10.91 -0.18
N ALA A 12 -0.96 -11.11 -0.89
CA ALA A 12 -0.04 -10.03 -1.28
C ALA A 12 -0.63 -9.02 -2.29
N ARG A 13 -1.72 -9.37 -2.98
CA ARG A 13 -2.48 -8.48 -3.88
C ARG A 13 -3.73 -7.91 -3.20
N LEU A 14 -3.79 -7.99 -1.86
CA LEU A 14 -4.85 -7.47 -1.00
C LEU A 14 -6.20 -8.20 -1.14
N ASN A 15 -6.25 -9.33 -1.85
CA ASN A 15 -7.48 -10.10 -1.99
C ASN A 15 -7.83 -10.79 -0.68
N VAL A 16 -9.11 -10.77 -0.32
CA VAL A 16 -9.61 -11.53 0.83
C VAL A 16 -9.67 -13.02 0.47
N TYR A 17 -9.05 -13.88 1.27
CA TYR A 17 -9.07 -15.31 1.00
C TYR A 17 -10.51 -15.86 1.01
N GLY A 18 -10.87 -16.59 -0.06
CA GLY A 18 -12.19 -17.23 -0.18
C GLY A 18 -13.31 -16.31 -0.66
N VAL A 19 -13.00 -15.05 -1.02
CA VAL A 19 -13.97 -14.10 -1.59
C VAL A 19 -13.44 -13.61 -2.93
N THR A 20 -14.32 -13.54 -3.94
CA THR A 20 -13.98 -13.00 -5.26
C THR A 20 -14.26 -11.51 -5.32
N ASN A 21 -13.45 -10.77 -6.06
CA ASN A 21 -13.63 -9.33 -6.33
C ASN A 21 -13.73 -8.44 -5.08
N LEU A 22 -13.13 -8.85 -3.96
CA LEU A 22 -13.04 -8.07 -2.73
C LEU A 22 -11.58 -7.90 -2.29
N LYS A 23 -11.18 -6.65 -2.10
CA LYS A 23 -9.87 -6.26 -1.56
C LYS A 23 -10.04 -5.38 -0.32
N VAL A 24 -9.10 -5.47 0.62
CA VAL A 24 -9.03 -4.58 1.79
C VAL A 24 -7.77 -3.73 1.68
N ALA A 25 -7.93 -2.40 1.77
CA ALA A 25 -6.85 -1.44 1.53
C ALA A 25 -6.84 -0.34 2.60
N ASP A 26 -6.49 -0.69 3.83
CA ASP A 26 -6.34 0.23 4.96
C ASP A 26 -5.30 -0.30 5.95
N LEU A 27 -5.21 0.27 7.16
CA LEU A 27 -4.23 -0.17 8.17
C LEU A 27 -4.46 -1.60 8.69
N SER A 28 -5.64 -2.20 8.49
CA SER A 28 -5.93 -3.57 8.96
C SER A 28 -5.07 -4.63 8.27
N ILE A 29 -4.51 -4.33 7.08
CA ILE A 29 -3.68 -5.29 6.35
C ILE A 29 -2.25 -5.40 6.88
N VAL A 30 -1.83 -4.47 7.75
CA VAL A 30 -0.43 -4.38 8.19
C VAL A 30 -0.11 -5.55 9.14
N PRO A 31 0.85 -6.43 8.81
CA PRO A 31 1.06 -7.69 9.54
C PRO A 31 1.78 -7.53 10.89
N LYS A 32 2.42 -6.38 11.12
CA LYS A 32 3.19 -6.01 12.32
C LYS A 32 3.13 -4.49 12.51
N ASN A 33 3.28 -4.01 13.74
CA ASN A 33 3.21 -2.57 14.01
C ASN A 33 4.32 -1.80 13.25
N VAL A 34 4.00 -0.57 12.85
CA VAL A 34 4.91 0.36 12.20
C VAL A 34 5.32 1.44 13.19
N GLY A 35 6.62 1.62 13.40
CA GLY A 35 7.16 2.64 14.32
C GLY A 35 7.14 4.06 13.76
N THR A 36 6.00 4.51 13.22
CA THR A 36 5.83 5.83 12.58
C THR A 36 4.39 6.31 12.70
N ASN A 37 4.13 7.57 12.33
CA ASN A 37 2.78 8.10 12.20
C ASN A 37 1.99 7.30 11.14
N THR A 38 0.88 6.70 11.57
CA THR A 38 0.08 5.78 10.74
C THR A 38 -0.66 6.45 9.59
N TYR A 39 -0.83 7.78 9.60
CA TYR A 39 -1.36 8.51 8.45
C TYR A 39 -0.48 8.29 7.22
N SER A 40 0.84 8.35 7.40
CA SER A 40 1.78 8.11 6.30
C SER A 40 1.70 6.69 5.77
N THR A 41 1.56 5.71 6.66
CA THR A 41 1.42 4.30 6.28
C THR A 41 0.10 4.05 5.56
N ALA A 42 -1.00 4.66 6.01
CA ALA A 42 -2.30 4.57 5.35
C ALA A 42 -2.25 5.13 3.92
N LEU A 43 -1.59 6.29 3.73
CA LEU A 43 -1.39 6.88 2.40
C LEU A 43 -0.61 5.93 1.47
N ILE A 44 0.48 5.33 1.95
CA ILE A 44 1.29 4.38 1.17
C ILE A 44 0.49 3.13 0.79
N ILE A 45 -0.29 2.58 1.74
CA ILE A 45 -1.15 1.42 1.47
C ILE A 45 -2.19 1.75 0.40
N GLY A 46 -2.84 2.91 0.50
CA GLY A 46 -3.82 3.37 -0.48
C GLY A 46 -3.22 3.53 -1.87
N ASP A 47 -2.01 4.09 -1.97
CA ASP A 47 -1.28 4.26 -3.23
C ASP A 47 -0.92 2.92 -3.87
N LYS A 48 -0.34 1.98 -3.10
CA LYS A 48 -0.04 0.62 -3.60
C LYS A 48 -1.31 -0.14 -3.98
N ALA A 49 -2.39 0.01 -3.23
CA ALA A 49 -3.68 -0.62 -3.55
C ALA A 49 -4.27 -0.07 -4.85
N ALA A 50 -4.22 1.25 -5.06
CA ALA A 50 -4.67 1.88 -6.29
C ALA A 50 -3.89 1.36 -7.51
N MET A 51 -2.57 1.19 -7.37
CA MET A 51 -1.74 0.57 -8.40
C MET A 51 -2.14 -0.88 -8.70
N ILE A 52 -2.31 -1.71 -7.67
CA ILE A 52 -2.74 -3.11 -7.83
C ILE A 52 -4.11 -3.20 -8.52
N ILE A 53 -5.06 -2.36 -8.11
CA ILE A 53 -6.41 -2.34 -8.69
C ILE A 53 -6.35 -1.86 -10.14
N ALA A 54 -5.54 -0.84 -10.44
CA ALA A 54 -5.36 -0.36 -11.80
C ALA A 54 -4.75 -1.43 -12.71
N GLU A 55 -3.72 -2.17 -12.23
CA GLU A 55 -3.16 -3.32 -12.93
C GLU A 55 -4.23 -4.39 -13.21
N ASP A 56 -5.01 -4.78 -12.20
CA ASP A 56 -6.06 -5.79 -12.32
C ASP A 56 -7.16 -5.36 -13.33
N LEU A 57 -7.37 -4.05 -13.51
CA LEU A 57 -8.34 -3.46 -14.43
C LEU A 57 -7.74 -3.05 -15.80
N GLY A 58 -6.42 -3.18 -16.00
CA GLY A 58 -5.75 -2.72 -17.22
C GLY A 58 -5.73 -1.19 -17.40
N ILE A 59 -5.81 -0.44 -16.30
CA ILE A 59 -5.79 1.03 -16.31
C ILE A 59 -4.36 1.52 -16.03
N GLU A 60 -3.89 2.53 -16.77
CA GLU A 60 -2.62 3.18 -16.46
C GLU A 60 -2.71 3.97 -15.15
N TYR A 61 -1.90 3.60 -14.16
CA TYR A 61 -1.79 4.35 -12.90
C TYR A 61 -0.52 5.19 -12.89
N ARG A 62 -0.68 6.53 -12.81
CA ARG A 62 0.44 7.46 -12.64
C ARG A 62 0.43 8.08 -11.26
N LEU A 63 1.51 7.80 -10.52
CA LEU A 63 1.79 8.35 -9.20
C LEU A 63 1.93 9.88 -9.27
N LYS A 64 0.95 10.59 -8.71
CA LYS A 64 0.97 12.06 -8.62
C LYS A 64 1.42 12.47 -7.23
N VAL A 65 2.70 12.32 -6.93
CA VAL A 65 3.23 12.70 -5.62
C VAL A 65 3.26 14.23 -5.48
N ILE A 66 2.39 14.76 -4.61
CA ILE A 66 2.31 16.19 -4.25
C ILE A 66 3.51 16.63 -3.37
N VAL A 67 4.32 15.68 -2.88
CA VAL A 67 5.38 15.90 -1.87
C VAL A 67 6.71 16.37 -2.47
N ARG A 68 6.82 16.59 -3.79
CA ARG A 68 8.10 16.92 -4.46
C ARG A 68 8.84 18.16 -3.91
N ASN A 69 8.16 19.04 -3.17
CA ASN A 69 8.74 20.25 -2.57
C ASN A 69 8.68 20.28 -1.02
N SER A 70 8.47 19.14 -0.34
CA SER A 70 8.45 19.13 1.12
C SER A 70 9.86 19.09 1.71
N SER A 71 10.19 20.04 2.58
CA SER A 71 11.41 20.06 3.40
C SER A 71 11.30 19.23 4.68
N SER A 72 10.15 18.59 4.94
CA SER A 72 9.97 17.70 6.08
C SER A 72 10.72 16.38 5.86
N ALA A 73 11.71 16.11 6.71
CA ALA A 73 12.48 14.87 6.68
C ALA A 73 11.58 13.61 6.76
N SER A 74 10.46 13.70 7.49
CA SER A 74 9.46 12.63 7.59
C SER A 74 8.77 12.39 6.24
N LEU A 75 8.37 13.46 5.55
CA LEU A 75 7.72 13.38 4.24
C LEU A 75 8.68 12.92 3.13
N MET A 76 9.96 13.30 3.20
CA MET A 76 10.98 12.79 2.27
C MET A 76 11.28 11.29 2.47
N ARG A 77 11.22 10.78 3.70
CA ARG A 77 11.31 9.34 3.96
C ARG A 77 10.12 8.58 3.36
N ILE A 78 8.92 9.12 3.52
CA ILE A 78 7.69 8.57 2.93
C ILE A 78 7.81 8.55 1.39
N LEU A 79 8.28 9.64 0.80
CA LEU A 79 8.50 9.73 -0.65
C LEU A 79 9.49 8.67 -1.16
N ARG A 80 10.61 8.45 -0.46
CA ARG A 80 11.58 7.40 -0.84
C ARG A 80 10.99 5.99 -0.76
N VAL A 81 10.16 5.71 0.25
CA VAL A 81 9.48 4.42 0.36
C VAL A 81 8.51 4.22 -0.81
N ILE A 82 7.71 5.23 -1.14
CA ILE A 82 6.75 5.18 -2.26
C ILE A 82 7.48 4.94 -3.59
N LEU A 83 8.55 5.70 -3.86
CA LEU A 83 9.34 5.55 -5.09
C LEU A 83 9.99 4.15 -5.21
N ASN A 84 10.53 3.61 -4.12
CA ASN A 84 11.12 2.27 -4.13
C ASN A 84 10.09 1.15 -4.33
N MET A 85 8.83 1.34 -3.90
CA MET A 85 7.75 0.36 -4.10
C MET A 85 7.22 0.29 -5.54
N HIS A 86 7.59 1.24 -6.40
CA HIS A 86 7.25 1.26 -7.81
C HIS A 86 8.37 0.68 -8.69
N LEU A 87 9.61 0.60 -8.19
CA LEU A 87 10.77 0.06 -8.92
C LEU A 87 11.02 -1.44 -8.65
N ALA A 88 10.24 -2.08 -7.77
CA ALA A 88 10.34 -3.48 -7.37
C ALA A 88 9.00 -4.20 -7.57
#